data_AF-A0A366ZUV1-F1
#
_entry.id   AF-A0A366ZUV1-F1
#
_cell.length_a   1.000
_cell.length_b   1.000
_cell.length_c   1.000
_cell.angle_alpha   90.00
_cell.angle_beta   90.00
_cell.angle_gamma   90.00
#
_symmetry.space_group_name_H-M   'P 1'
#
loop_
_entity.id
_entity.type
_entity.pdbx_description
1 polymer ?
#
loop_
_entity_poly.entity_id
_entity_poly.type
_entity_poly.pdbx_seq_one_letter_code
_entity_poly.pdbx_strand_id
1 'polypeptide(L)'
;MAESSAGDDLVLPPVPLATGDVVRVEGTGRRVARVELVVATEDGAELRIPLEHHHGGWWPPAERTPPADDPSADRVSPADHPHPEG
;
A
#
# COMPACT_ATOMS: atom_id res chain seq x y z
N MET A 1 26.28 -11.06 12.32
CA MET A 1 25.07 -11.49 11.59
C MET A 1 24.01 -10.44 11.87
N ALA A 2 23.73 -9.56 10.91
CA ALA A 2 22.62 -8.62 11.03
C ALA A 2 21.37 -9.39 10.65
N GLU A 3 20.57 -9.75 11.64
CA GLU A 3 19.26 -10.34 11.41
C GLU A 3 18.40 -9.23 10.81
N SER A 4 18.19 -9.28 9.50
CA SER A 4 17.20 -8.43 8.84
C SER A 4 15.89 -8.73 9.54
N SER A 5 15.41 -7.83 10.40
CA SER A 5 14.04 -7.90 10.89
C SER A 5 13.15 -7.67 9.68
N ALA A 6 12.84 -8.76 8.97
CA ALA A 6 11.80 -8.81 7.99
C ALA A 6 10.49 -8.65 8.77
N GLY A 7 10.16 -7.41 9.11
CA GLY A 7 8.85 -7.08 9.65
C GLY A 7 7.79 -7.46 8.63
N ASP A 8 6.66 -7.96 9.10
CA ASP A 8 5.52 -8.21 8.23
C ASP A 8 5.02 -6.90 7.58
N ASP A 9 4.65 -6.98 6.31
CA ASP A 9 4.05 -5.85 5.60
C ASP A 9 2.69 -5.49 6.19
N LEU A 10 2.35 -4.20 6.15
CA LEU A 10 1.02 -3.73 6.53
C LEU A 10 -0.03 -4.17 5.51
N VAL A 11 -0.78 -5.22 5.84
CA VAL A 11 -1.96 -5.65 5.09
C VAL A 11 -3.22 -4.98 5.66
N LEU A 12 -4.12 -4.53 4.78
CA LEU A 12 -5.39 -3.92 5.16
C LEU A 12 -6.47 -4.96 4.88
N PRO A 13 -7.46 -5.09 5.77
CA PRO A 13 -8.46 -6.13 5.64
C PRO A 13 -9.38 -5.89 4.44
N PRO A 14 -10.01 -6.95 3.89
CA PRO A 14 -10.95 -6.86 2.78
C PRO A 14 -12.36 -6.41 3.26
N VAL A 15 -12.41 -5.41 4.16
CA VAL A 15 -13.63 -4.85 4.77
C VAL A 15 -13.48 -3.32 4.83
N PRO A 16 -14.56 -2.53 4.98
CA PRO A 16 -14.43 -1.07 5.04
C PRO A 16 -13.71 -0.65 6.32
N LEU A 17 -12.78 0.30 6.22
CA LEU A 17 -12.05 0.85 7.36
C LEU A 17 -12.83 1.93 8.10
N ALA A 18 -13.74 2.60 7.40
CA ALA A 18 -14.68 3.54 7.97
C ALA A 18 -16.02 3.44 7.25
N THR A 19 -17.09 3.93 7.88
CA THR A 19 -18.44 3.98 7.29
C THR A 19 -19.08 5.34 7.49
N GLY A 20 -20.05 5.67 6.63
CA GLY A 20 -20.80 6.91 6.70
C GLY A 20 -20.22 8.04 5.85
N ASP A 21 -21.06 9.06 5.67
CA ASP A 21 -20.88 10.13 4.68
C ASP A 21 -20.92 11.54 5.31
N VAL A 22 -21.07 11.63 6.64
CA VAL A 22 -21.14 12.89 7.40
C VAL A 22 -20.25 12.82 8.64
N VAL A 23 -19.49 13.89 8.88
CA VAL A 23 -18.78 14.14 10.14
C VAL A 23 -19.34 15.36 10.85
N ARG A 24 -19.26 15.41 12.18
CA ARG A 24 -19.62 16.61 12.95
C ARG A 24 -18.38 17.45 13.19
N VAL A 25 -18.40 18.67 12.70
CA VAL A 25 -17.34 19.67 12.90
C VAL A 25 -17.99 20.90 13.50
N GLU A 26 -17.54 21.32 14.68
CA GLU A 26 -18.14 22.43 15.44
C GLU A 26 -19.67 22.29 15.59
N GLY A 27 -20.12 21.07 15.94
CA GLY A 27 -21.55 20.75 16.11
C GLY A 27 -22.38 20.67 14.82
N THR A 28 -21.81 21.04 13.67
CA THR A 28 -22.50 21.03 12.37
C THR A 28 -22.12 19.78 11.57
N GLY A 29 -23.12 19.10 11.01
CA GLY A 29 -22.89 17.98 10.10
C GLY A 29 -22.33 18.45 8.76
N ARG A 30 -21.21 17.88 8.34
CA ARG A 30 -20.56 18.15 7.05
C ARG A 30 -20.38 16.86 6.27
N ARG A 31 -20.66 16.88 4.96
CA ARG A 31 -20.42 15.75 4.07
C ARG A 31 -18.92 15.45 4.00
N VAL A 32 -18.57 14.18 4.11
CA VAL A 32 -17.20 13.70 3.95
C VAL A 32 -16.86 13.71 2.47
N ALA A 33 -15.84 14.49 2.09
CA ALA A 33 -15.34 14.54 0.72
C ALA A 33 -14.23 13.51 0.45
N ARG A 34 -13.47 13.14 1.48
CA ARG A 34 -12.32 12.23 1.40
C ARG A 34 -12.03 11.61 2.76
N VAL A 35 -11.54 10.37 2.77
CA VAL A 35 -10.93 9.72 3.93
C VAL A 35 -9.56 9.18 3.51
N GLU A 36 -8.56 9.31 4.38
CA GLU A 36 -7.21 8.80 4.16
C GLU A 36 -6.74 8.01 5.38
N LEU A 37 -6.05 6.90 5.15
CA LEU A 37 -5.26 6.22 6.17
C LEU A 37 -3.84 6.79 6.14
N VAL A 38 -3.33 7.22 7.29
CA VAL A 38 -1.94 7.67 7.45
C VAL A 38 -1.21 6.64 8.29
N VAL A 39 -0.09 6.15 7.76
CA VAL A 39 0.81 5.22 8.44
C VAL A 39 2.11 5.97 8.71
N ALA A 40 2.44 6.18 9.98
CA ALA A 40 3.69 6.79 10.39
C ALA A 40 4.67 5.70 10.85
N THR A 41 5.92 5.76 10.38
CA THR A 41 7.00 4.87 10.82
C THR A 41 7.75 5.48 12.01
N GLU A 42 8.52 4.66 12.71
CA GLU A 42 9.32 5.11 13.86
C GLU A 42 10.36 6.17 13.48
N ASP A 43 10.90 6.09 12.26
CA ASP A 43 11.83 7.09 11.70
C ASP A 43 11.14 8.38 11.25
N GLY A 44 9.82 8.50 11.44
CA GLY A 44 9.03 9.67 11.10
C GLY A 44 8.60 9.76 9.63
N ALA A 45 8.77 8.69 8.84
CA ALA A 45 8.21 8.65 7.49
C ALA A 45 6.69 8.46 7.54
N GLU A 46 5.97 9.05 6.58
CA GLU A 46 4.51 8.90 6.48
C GLU A 46 4.11 8.35 5.11
N LEU A 47 3.28 7.31 5.11
CA LEU A 47 2.56 6.82 3.94
C LEU A 47 1.09 7.21 4.04
N ARG A 48 0.56 7.90 3.01
CA ARG A 48 -0.85 8.28 2.91
C ARG A 48 -1.56 7.41 1.88
N ILE A 49 -2.60 6.71 2.31
CA ILE A 49 -3.41 5.83 1.46
C ILE A 49 -4.82 6.44 1.34
N PRO A 50 -5.21 6.98 0.17
CA PRO A 50 -6.56 7.49 -0.02
C PRO A 50 -7.56 6.33 -0.04
N LEU A 51 -8.64 6.45 0.74
CA LEU A 51 -9.71 5.47 0.75
C LEU A 51 -10.76 5.82 -0.30
N GLU A 52 -11.30 4.78 -0.93
CA GLU A 52 -12.35 4.89 -1.92
C GLU A 52 -13.72 4.64 -1.29
N HIS A 53 -14.70 5.46 -1.63
CA HIS A 53 -16.06 5.31 -1.11
C HIS A 53 -16.87 4.36 -1.98
N HIS A 54 -17.13 3.15 -1.47
CA HIS A 54 -17.90 2.12 -2.15
C HIS A 54 -18.88 1.47 -1.18
N HIS A 55 -20.10 1.17 -1.66
CA HIS A 55 -21.12 0.46 -0.87
C HIS A 55 -21.41 1.09 0.52
N GLY A 56 -21.27 2.41 0.67
CA GLY A 56 -21.49 3.13 1.93
C GLY A 56 -20.35 3.05 2.95
N GLY A 57 -19.21 2.48 2.55
CA GLY A 57 -17.98 2.38 3.33
C GLY A 57 -16.78 3.00 2.61
N TRP A 58 -15.72 3.23 3.37
CA TRP A 58 -14.43 3.72 2.88
C TRP A 58 -13.44 2.56 2.90
N TRP A 59 -13.01 2.16 1.70
CA TRP A 59 -12.24 0.97 1.46
C TRP A 59 -10.82 1.33 1.03
N PRO A 60 -9.83 0.49 1.34
CA PRO A 60 -8.54 0.56 0.66
C PRO A 60 -8.72 0.47 -0.86
N PRO A 61 -7.87 1.17 -1.64
CA PRO A 61 -7.90 1.04 -3.09
C PRO A 61 -7.58 -0.41 -3.50
N ALA A 62 -8.26 -0.90 -4.53
CA ALA A 62 -8.13 -2.29 -5.00
C ALA A 62 -6.71 -2.60 -5.52
N GLU A 63 -6.09 -1.64 -6.18
CA GLU A 63 -4.68 -1.67 -6.57
C GLU A 63 -3.90 -0.78 -5.61
N ARG A 64 -3.32 -1.37 -4.55
CA ARG A 64 -2.21 -0.69 -3.88
C ARG A 64 -1.03 -0.71 -4.85
N THR A 65 -0.73 0.43 -5.44
CA THR A 65 0.39 0.61 -6.38
C THR A 65 1.71 0.18 -5.70
N PRO A 66 2.67 -0.29 -6.51
CA PRO A 66 3.27 -1.62 -6.54
C PRO A 66 4.33 -1.81 -5.42
N PRO A 67 4.90 -3.03 -5.26
CA PRO A 67 6.12 -3.20 -4.47
C PRO A 67 7.17 -2.15 -4.87
N ALA A 68 7.88 -1.64 -3.87
CA ALA A 68 9.00 -0.73 -4.08
C ALA A 68 9.90 -1.29 -5.20
N ASP A 69 10.32 -0.42 -6.11
CA ASP A 69 11.30 -0.71 -7.17
C ASP A 69 12.35 -1.69 -6.66
N ASP A 70 12.28 -2.93 -7.12
CA ASP A 70 13.16 -4.01 -6.69
C ASP A 70 14.42 -3.90 -7.55
N PRO A 71 15.56 -3.37 -7.06
CA PRO A 71 16.77 -3.25 -7.88
C PRO A 71 17.40 -4.63 -8.21
N SER A 72 16.78 -5.74 -7.81
CA SER A 72 17.27 -7.10 -8.09
C SER A 72 16.86 -7.61 -9.49
N ALA A 73 16.12 -6.82 -10.28
CA ALA A 73 15.94 -7.06 -11.71
C ALA A 73 17.23 -6.82 -12.54
N ASP A 74 18.30 -6.30 -11.95
CA ASP A 74 19.64 -6.26 -12.54
C ASP A 74 20.46 -7.50 -12.14
N ARG A 75 19.95 -8.69 -12.50
CA ARG A 75 20.76 -9.92 -12.50
C ARG A 75 20.70 -10.60 -13.85
N VAL A 76 21.60 -10.13 -14.72
CA VAL A 76 22.40 -10.89 -15.69
C VAL A 76 21.61 -11.93 -16.51
N SER A 77 21.30 -11.59 -17.77
CA SER A 77 21.03 -12.58 -18.81
C SER A 77 22.22 -13.54 -18.91
N PRO A 78 22.08 -14.84 -18.62
CA PRO A 78 23.17 -15.79 -18.86
C PRO A 78 23.39 -15.86 -20.37
N ALA A 79 24.64 -15.63 -20.76
CA ALA A 79 25.10 -15.64 -22.14
C ALA A 79 24.68 -16.92 -22.87
N ASP A 80 24.27 -16.72 -24.12
CA ASP A 80 24.17 -17.71 -25.18
C ASP A 80 25.41 -18.62 -25.17
N HIS A 81 25.21 -19.90 -24.83
CA HIS A 81 26.26 -20.90 -24.91
C HIS A 81 25.98 -21.75 -26.15
N PRO A 82 26.79 -21.65 -27.24
CA PRO A 82 26.60 -22.51 -28.38
C PRO A 82 26.98 -23.95 -28.03
N HIS A 83 26.06 -24.86 -28.34
CA HIS A 83 26.21 -26.31 -28.22
C HIS A 83 27.26 -26.82 -29.24
N PRO A 84 28.19 -27.72 -28.88
CA PRO A 84 29.00 -28.41 -29.87
C PRO A 84 28.19 -29.57 -30.49
N GLU A 85 28.02 -29.56 -31.81
CA GLU A 85 27.46 -30.68 -32.57
C GLU A 85 28.55 -31.75 -32.77
N GLY A 86 28.17 -33.02 -32.56
CA GLY A 86 28.96 -34.20 -32.89
C GLY A 86 28.44 -34.90 -34.13
#